data_AF-A0A2S5RGG7-F1
#
_entry.id   AF-A0A2S5RGG7-F1
#
_cell.length_a   1.000
_cell.length_b   1.000
_cell.length_c   1.000
_cell.angle_alpha   90.00
_cell.angle_beta   90.00
_cell.angle_gamma   90.00
#
_symmetry.space_group_name_H-M   'P 1'
#
loop_
_entity.id
_entity.type
_entity.pdbx_description
1 polymer ?
#
loop_
_entity_poly.entity_id
_entity_poly.type
_entity_poly.pdbx_seq_one_letter_code
_entity_poly.pdbx_strand_id
1 'polypeptide(L)'
;MKKLLSIFGATSLVATSGSFVIRNNNNINLNYENKEDVSGKTLEKNTISIMSVSSKIHELAKSKTFKSIEDADNEIINNKLEGTQIKTKDSDSVISDSDGNDIINDYVSISFEASLLDDYQWDNDWTEGVVEITAAVKIDNREVKEPLEVSKIFDSLYTEVPATDDKVAHKRYFYDLHKATVEILNTNFQDGEIINVKLKDPLKDSTFINEEVSFVVEVMLKKKWKWNNNLPSSINTFEFKLKVDQRTEVQFENIKEDILSKISNSKKYYSESEAIDAINNYKNTSEIEQIKNGDIELEIKEKSYSQDYPLSTKEFEIVVKLNSEKIKWSDETTSDKKIDLSTTIDTRQVVKNKKLKKYYKILSTIKINLIQKVI
;
A
#
# COMPACT_ATOMS: atom_id res chain seq x y z
N MET A 1 2.64 64.20 -14.88
CA MET A 1 1.57 63.63 -14.01
C MET A 1 1.25 62.25 -14.55
N LYS A 2 1.57 61.19 -13.80
CA LYS A 2 1.28 59.79 -14.17
C LYS A 2 -0.23 59.58 -14.23
N LYS A 3 -0.78 59.23 -15.39
CA LYS A 3 -2.14 58.66 -15.50
C LYS A 3 -2.01 57.40 -16.34
N LEU A 4 -2.58 56.30 -15.82
CA LEU A 4 -2.74 54.98 -16.44
C LEU A 4 -4.06 54.97 -17.23
N LEU A 5 -4.03 54.52 -18.47
CA LEU A 5 -5.20 54.34 -19.32
C LEU A 5 -5.21 52.93 -19.90
N SER A 6 -6.34 52.56 -20.51
CA SER A 6 -7.06 51.39 -20.09
C SER A 6 -7.76 50.55 -21.21
N ILE A 7 -7.12 50.11 -22.30
CA ILE A 7 -7.84 49.42 -23.42
C ILE A 7 -7.98 47.89 -23.30
N PHE A 8 -9.25 47.45 -23.33
CA PHE A 8 -9.74 46.08 -23.20
C PHE A 8 -10.20 45.31 -24.44
N GLY A 9 -9.62 44.12 -24.63
CA GLY A 9 -10.11 43.04 -25.49
C GLY A 9 -10.78 41.94 -24.67
N ALA A 10 -12.05 41.65 -24.96
CA ALA A 10 -12.82 40.60 -24.32
C ALA A 10 -12.59 39.24 -25.01
N THR A 11 -12.28 38.20 -24.23
CA THR A 11 -12.62 36.81 -24.59
C THR A 11 -13.08 36.08 -23.34
N SER A 12 -14.33 35.62 -23.36
CA SER A 12 -15.02 34.83 -22.34
C SER A 12 -14.32 33.50 -22.05
N LEU A 13 -14.17 33.14 -20.78
CA LEU A 13 -13.90 31.76 -20.34
C LEU A 13 -14.97 31.29 -19.35
N VAL A 14 -15.49 30.11 -19.62
CA VAL A 14 -16.58 29.44 -18.90
C VAL A 14 -16.00 28.67 -17.72
N ALA A 15 -16.55 28.99 -16.53
CA ALA A 15 -16.71 28.22 -15.30
C ALA A 15 -15.71 27.12 -14.89
N THR A 16 -15.13 27.27 -13.69
CA THR A 16 -15.39 26.36 -12.56
C THR A 16 -15.10 27.07 -11.23
N SER A 17 -15.88 26.72 -10.22
CA SER A 17 -16.22 27.48 -9.02
C SER A 17 -15.09 27.69 -8.01
N GLY A 18 -14.77 28.97 -7.78
CA GLY A 18 -14.08 29.54 -6.64
C GLY A 18 -14.12 31.06 -6.85
N SER A 19 -14.57 31.84 -5.88
CA SER A 19 -14.85 33.27 -6.07
C SER A 19 -13.59 34.07 -6.40
N PHE A 20 -13.33 34.28 -7.69
CA PHE A 20 -12.32 35.22 -8.17
C PHE A 20 -13.04 36.37 -8.88
N VAL A 21 -12.78 37.59 -8.40
CA VAL A 21 -13.13 38.80 -9.14
C VAL A 21 -12.17 38.86 -10.33
N ILE A 22 -12.65 38.43 -11.50
CA ILE A 22 -11.98 38.72 -12.76
C ILE A 22 -12.09 40.24 -12.96
N ARG A 23 -11.11 40.99 -12.44
CA ARG A 23 -10.81 42.31 -13.01
C ARG A 23 -10.15 42.02 -14.34
N ASN A 24 -10.99 41.86 -15.36
CA ASN A 24 -10.63 42.29 -16.69
C ASN A 24 -10.02 43.69 -16.45
N ASN A 25 -8.75 43.90 -16.82
CA ASN A 25 -8.02 45.15 -16.56
C ASN A 25 -7.08 45.42 -17.72
N ASN A 26 -7.62 45.39 -18.93
CA ASN A 26 -6.76 45.65 -20.06
C ASN A 26 -6.51 47.16 -20.13
N ASN A 27 -5.26 47.58 -19.92
CA ASN A 27 -4.96 48.99 -19.81
C ASN A 27 -3.88 49.58 -20.75
N ILE A 28 -4.24 50.03 -21.98
CA ILE A 28 -3.40 50.91 -22.84
C ILE A 28 -3.31 52.35 -22.34
N ASN A 29 -2.15 52.68 -21.79
CA ASN A 29 -1.82 54.00 -21.30
C ASN A 29 -0.94 54.77 -22.30
N LEU A 30 -1.36 55.97 -22.68
CA LEU A 30 -0.64 56.81 -23.65
C LEU A 30 -0.07 58.04 -22.94
N ASN A 31 1.26 58.15 -22.94
CA ASN A 31 1.97 59.26 -22.35
C ASN A 31 2.55 60.13 -23.47
N TYR A 32 2.22 61.42 -23.45
CA TYR A 32 2.64 62.38 -24.47
C TYR A 32 3.91 63.11 -24.03
N GLU A 33 4.94 63.08 -24.86
CA GLU A 33 5.97 64.12 -24.91
C GLU A 33 6.12 64.60 -26.36
N ASN A 34 5.78 65.87 -26.59
CA ASN A 34 6.05 66.54 -27.86
C ASN A 34 7.51 66.99 -27.90
N LYS A 35 8.24 66.57 -28.93
CA LYS A 35 9.40 67.32 -29.42
C LYS A 35 9.28 67.51 -30.93
N GLU A 36 9.64 68.73 -31.34
CA GLU A 36 9.53 69.24 -32.70
C GLU A 36 10.46 68.55 -33.70
N ASP A 37 9.97 68.60 -34.93
CA ASP A 37 10.36 67.95 -36.17
C ASP A 37 11.73 68.43 -36.70
N VAL A 38 12.56 67.50 -37.21
CA VAL A 38 13.65 67.83 -38.14
C VAL A 38 13.66 66.83 -39.30
N SER A 39 13.20 67.35 -40.44
CA SER A 39 13.23 66.82 -41.79
C SER A 39 14.53 66.12 -42.21
N GLY A 40 14.40 64.92 -42.76
CA GLY A 40 15.43 64.23 -43.55
C GLY A 40 14.90 62.96 -44.22
N LYS A 41 14.84 62.95 -45.56
CA LYS A 41 14.65 61.81 -46.50
C LYS A 41 13.76 60.65 -46.01
N THR A 42 12.53 60.58 -46.53
CA THR A 42 11.64 59.42 -46.40
C THR A 42 12.26 58.17 -47.05
N LEU A 43 12.94 57.36 -46.25
CA LEU A 43 13.07 55.94 -46.50
C LEU A 43 11.66 55.34 -46.40
N GLU A 44 11.21 54.60 -47.41
CA GLU A 44 9.96 53.83 -47.32
C GLU A 44 10.12 52.81 -46.19
N LYS A 45 9.53 53.09 -45.04
CA LYS A 45 9.52 52.19 -43.88
C LYS A 45 8.38 51.18 -44.01
N ASN A 46 8.64 49.94 -43.62
CA ASN A 46 7.59 48.92 -43.54
C ASN A 46 6.64 49.24 -42.38
N THR A 47 5.34 49.24 -42.63
CA THR A 47 4.32 49.53 -41.61
C THR A 47 3.94 48.27 -40.83
N ILE A 48 3.98 48.32 -39.49
CA ILE A 48 3.54 47.25 -38.58
C ILE A 48 2.35 47.73 -37.75
N SER A 49 1.33 46.88 -37.61
CA SER A 49 0.17 47.19 -36.79
C SER A 49 0.37 46.87 -35.31
N ILE A 50 0.05 47.83 -34.44
CA ILE A 50 0.02 47.61 -32.97
C ILE A 50 -0.90 46.44 -32.62
N MET A 51 -2.05 46.33 -33.30
CA MET A 51 -3.00 45.26 -33.07
C MET A 51 -2.44 43.90 -33.48
N SER A 52 -1.64 43.83 -34.54
CA SER A 52 -0.96 42.60 -34.94
C SER A 52 0.08 42.17 -33.90
N VAL A 53 0.88 43.10 -33.38
CA VAL A 53 1.86 42.81 -32.32
C VAL A 53 1.17 42.33 -31.05
N SER A 54 0.14 43.06 -30.60
CA SER A 54 -0.66 42.68 -29.43
C SER A 54 -1.31 41.30 -29.61
N SER A 55 -1.93 41.05 -30.76
CA SER A 55 -2.56 39.75 -31.05
C SER A 55 -1.53 38.62 -31.02
N LYS A 56 -0.33 38.83 -31.57
CA LYS A 56 0.73 37.82 -31.56
C LYS A 56 1.21 37.49 -30.16
N ILE A 57 1.42 38.50 -29.31
CA ILE A 57 1.82 38.30 -27.91
C ILE A 57 0.73 37.53 -27.15
N HIS A 58 -0.54 37.88 -27.33
CA HIS A 58 -1.65 37.17 -26.68
C HIS A 58 -1.82 35.74 -27.20
N GLU A 59 -1.58 35.48 -28.48
CA GLU A 59 -1.58 34.14 -29.09
C GLU A 59 -0.49 33.27 -28.44
N LEU A 60 0.74 33.79 -28.36
CA LEU A 60 1.87 33.08 -27.76
C LEU A 60 1.65 32.83 -26.26
N ALA A 61 1.14 33.83 -25.52
CA ALA A 61 0.80 33.71 -24.09
C ALA A 61 -0.24 32.64 -23.79
N LYS A 62 -1.15 32.36 -24.73
CA LYS A 62 -2.22 31.34 -24.61
C LYS A 62 -1.86 29.99 -25.23
N SER A 63 -0.70 29.87 -25.88
CA SER A 63 -0.33 28.70 -26.67
C SER A 63 -0.13 27.43 -25.84
N LYS A 64 0.35 27.57 -24.60
CA LYS A 64 0.64 26.48 -23.68
C LYS A 64 0.68 26.96 -22.23
N THR A 65 0.78 26.00 -21.31
CA THR A 65 1.19 26.27 -19.93
C THR A 65 2.72 26.28 -19.85
N PHE A 66 3.29 27.33 -19.28
CA PHE A 66 4.73 27.52 -19.17
C PHE A 66 5.28 27.02 -17.83
N LYS A 67 6.56 26.67 -17.80
CA LYS A 67 7.22 26.18 -16.58
C LYS A 67 7.67 27.31 -15.65
N SER A 68 7.85 28.51 -16.17
CA SER A 68 8.25 29.70 -15.42
C SER A 68 7.86 30.97 -16.18
N ILE A 69 8.01 32.13 -15.52
CA ILE A 69 7.87 33.45 -16.16
C ILE A 69 8.92 33.60 -17.27
N GLU A 70 10.17 33.22 -16.99
CA GLU A 70 11.27 33.28 -17.95
C GLU A 70 11.02 32.41 -19.21
N ASP A 71 10.43 31.22 -19.05
CA ASP A 71 10.07 30.35 -20.18
C ASP A 71 9.01 31.02 -21.08
N ALA A 72 8.03 31.70 -20.48
CA ALA A 72 7.03 32.47 -21.21
C ALA A 72 7.61 33.70 -21.91
N ASP A 73 8.46 34.45 -21.21
CA ASP A 73 9.15 35.62 -21.74
C ASP A 73 10.00 35.26 -22.96
N ASN A 74 10.79 34.19 -22.84
CA ASN A 74 11.62 33.69 -23.94
C ASN A 74 10.78 33.26 -25.14
N GLU A 75 9.64 32.58 -24.93
CA GLU A 75 8.74 32.22 -26.02
C GLU A 75 8.22 33.46 -26.77
N ILE A 76 7.80 34.48 -26.03
CA ILE A 76 7.24 35.71 -26.59
C ILE A 76 8.31 36.55 -27.31
N ILE A 77 9.49 36.69 -26.72
CA ILE A 77 10.61 37.47 -27.27
C ILE A 77 11.19 36.80 -28.52
N ASN A 78 11.25 35.46 -28.56
CA ASN A 78 11.84 34.71 -29.68
C ASN A 78 10.87 34.53 -30.86
N ASN A 79 9.56 34.53 -30.62
CA ASN A 79 8.53 34.36 -31.65
C ASN A 79 7.75 35.65 -31.97
N LYS A 80 8.34 36.80 -31.67
CA LYS A 80 7.78 38.13 -31.98
C LYS A 80 7.61 38.36 -33.48
N LEU A 81 6.81 39.36 -33.84
CA LEU A 81 6.68 39.79 -35.24
C LEU A 81 8.00 40.37 -35.76
N GLU A 82 8.33 40.06 -37.02
CA GLU A 82 9.48 40.63 -37.71
C GLU A 82 9.40 42.17 -37.70
N GLY A 83 10.55 42.84 -37.52
CA GLY A 83 10.61 44.30 -37.40
C GLY A 83 10.34 44.86 -36.01
N THR A 84 10.01 44.00 -35.03
CA THR A 84 9.79 44.42 -33.63
C THR A 84 10.91 44.02 -32.69
N GLN A 85 11.06 44.75 -31.58
CA GLN A 85 11.83 44.38 -30.39
C GLN A 85 10.88 44.34 -29.19
N ILE A 86 10.93 43.26 -28.42
CA ILE A 86 10.10 43.07 -27.21
C ILE A 86 11.01 42.92 -26.00
N LYS A 87 10.68 43.58 -24.88
CA LYS A 87 11.31 43.44 -23.57
C LYS A 87 10.26 43.29 -22.48
N THR A 88 10.53 42.51 -21.43
CA THR A 88 9.66 42.43 -20.25
C THR A 88 9.90 43.62 -19.33
N LYS A 89 8.83 44.21 -18.78
CA LYS A 89 8.89 45.42 -17.93
C LYS A 89 8.80 45.11 -16.44
N ASP A 90 7.72 44.43 -16.04
CA ASP A 90 7.46 43.99 -14.67
C ASP A 90 6.56 42.75 -14.74
N SER A 91 6.73 41.83 -13.80
CA SER A 91 5.84 40.69 -13.60
C SER A 91 5.32 40.73 -12.17
N ASP A 92 4.01 40.93 -12.00
CA ASP A 92 3.38 40.80 -10.69
C ASP A 92 3.28 39.31 -10.34
N SER A 93 4.20 38.80 -9.52
CA SER A 93 4.10 37.45 -8.96
C SER A 93 3.21 37.48 -7.71
N VAL A 94 2.25 36.55 -7.60
CA VAL A 94 1.56 36.27 -6.34
C VAL A 94 1.52 34.76 -6.14
N ILE A 95 2.25 34.28 -5.14
CA ILE A 95 1.80 33.72 -3.84
C ILE A 95 3.07 33.06 -3.28
N SER A 96 3.69 33.73 -2.30
CA SER A 96 4.80 33.19 -1.53
C SER A 96 4.29 32.14 -0.55
N ASP A 97 4.85 30.93 -0.59
CA ASP A 97 4.68 29.94 0.48
C ASP A 97 5.31 30.46 1.79
N SER A 98 4.70 30.13 2.92
CA SER A 98 5.30 30.14 4.26
C SER A 98 6.72 29.54 4.32
N ASP A 99 7.08 28.64 3.40
CA ASP A 99 8.40 28.01 3.28
C ASP A 99 9.38 28.75 2.32
N GLY A 100 9.02 29.93 1.82
CA GLY A 100 9.92 30.81 1.05
C GLY A 100 10.16 30.41 -0.41
N ASN A 101 9.37 29.48 -0.96
CA ASN A 101 9.44 29.10 -2.38
C ASN A 101 8.17 29.59 -3.12
N ASP A 102 8.35 30.42 -4.14
CA ASP A 102 7.26 30.94 -4.98
C ASP A 102 6.79 29.87 -5.99
N ILE A 103 5.87 29.00 -5.57
CA ILE A 103 5.23 28.00 -6.45
C ILE A 103 4.03 28.66 -7.14
N ILE A 104 4.11 28.78 -8.47
CA ILE A 104 3.08 29.36 -9.33
C ILE A 104 2.36 28.24 -10.06
N ASN A 105 1.05 28.15 -9.85
CA ASN A 105 0.14 27.27 -10.60
C ASN A 105 -1.10 28.07 -11.07
N ASP A 106 -0.89 29.27 -11.59
CA ASP A 106 -1.97 30.16 -12.00
C ASP A 106 -1.64 31.00 -13.23
N TYR A 107 -2.61 31.79 -13.67
CA TYR A 107 -2.38 32.85 -14.64
C TYR A 107 -1.64 34.01 -13.98
N VAL A 108 -0.52 34.40 -14.59
CA VAL A 108 0.28 35.56 -14.20
C VAL A 108 0.13 36.64 -15.27
N SER A 109 0.01 37.89 -14.84
CA SER A 109 -0.01 39.04 -15.73
C SER A 109 1.42 39.50 -16.00
N ILE A 110 1.86 39.47 -17.25
CA ILE A 110 3.19 39.93 -17.67
C ILE A 110 3.04 41.12 -18.60
N SER A 111 3.78 42.20 -18.31
CA SER A 111 3.79 43.42 -19.13
C SER A 111 5.05 43.47 -20.01
N PHE A 112 4.83 43.68 -21.30
CA PHE A 112 5.84 43.74 -22.35
C PHE A 112 5.92 45.13 -22.96
N GLU A 113 7.13 45.59 -23.25
CA GLU A 113 7.41 46.78 -24.04
C GLU A 113 7.81 46.38 -25.45
N ALA A 114 7.02 46.77 -26.43
CA ALA A 114 7.26 46.57 -27.85
C ALA A 114 7.75 47.86 -28.51
N SER A 115 8.83 47.77 -29.25
CA SER A 115 9.41 48.85 -30.06
C SER A 115 9.71 48.34 -31.47
N LEU A 116 10.01 49.26 -32.39
CA LEU A 116 10.29 48.92 -33.79
C LEU A 116 11.78 49.06 -34.10
N LEU A 117 12.26 48.28 -35.06
CA LEU A 117 13.57 48.49 -35.68
C LEU A 117 13.52 49.73 -36.60
N ASP A 118 14.68 50.32 -36.88
CA ASP A 118 14.81 51.62 -37.58
C ASP A 118 14.09 51.69 -38.94
N ASP A 119 14.00 50.56 -39.65
CA ASP A 119 13.36 50.42 -40.98
C ASP A 119 11.83 50.25 -40.93
N TYR A 120 11.22 50.30 -39.75
CA TYR A 120 9.79 50.08 -39.54
C TYR A 120 9.11 51.30 -38.90
N GLN A 121 7.81 51.40 -39.13
CA GLN A 121 6.94 52.40 -38.51
C GLN A 121 5.61 51.77 -38.06
N TRP A 122 4.98 52.37 -37.05
CA TRP A 122 3.66 51.93 -36.61
C TRP A 122 2.59 52.27 -37.66
N ASP A 123 1.44 51.59 -37.62
CA ASP A 123 0.26 51.85 -38.46
C ASP A 123 -0.55 53.08 -38.04
N ASN A 124 -0.02 53.85 -37.10
CA ASN A 124 -0.58 55.11 -36.65
C ASN A 124 0.44 56.24 -36.86
N ASP A 125 -0.03 57.48 -36.77
CA ASP A 125 0.83 58.67 -36.92
C ASP A 125 1.78 58.89 -35.71
N TRP A 126 2.03 57.87 -34.88
CA TRP A 126 2.93 57.98 -33.73
C TRP A 126 4.36 57.65 -34.15
N THR A 127 5.13 58.70 -34.37
CA THR A 127 6.58 58.62 -34.52
C THR A 127 7.20 58.39 -33.14
N GLU A 128 7.84 57.22 -32.96
CA GLU A 128 8.84 56.90 -31.92
C GLU A 128 8.36 56.40 -30.53
N GLY A 129 7.15 55.86 -30.42
CA GLY A 129 6.63 55.32 -29.15
C GLY A 129 6.91 53.84 -28.91
N VAL A 130 7.44 53.50 -27.73
CA VAL A 130 7.35 52.14 -27.15
C VAL A 130 5.89 51.87 -26.78
N VAL A 131 5.37 50.69 -27.14
CA VAL A 131 4.00 50.24 -26.83
C VAL A 131 4.04 49.23 -25.69
N GLU A 132 3.25 49.46 -24.64
CA GLU A 132 3.10 48.51 -23.53
C GLU A 132 1.92 47.56 -23.78
N ILE A 133 2.18 46.25 -23.70
CA ILE A 133 1.23 45.18 -23.94
C ILE A 133 1.26 44.23 -22.75
N THR A 134 0.12 44.07 -22.09
CA THR A 134 0.00 43.13 -20.96
C THR A 134 -0.73 41.87 -21.40
N ALA A 135 -0.19 40.70 -21.07
CA ALA A 135 -0.78 39.41 -21.38
C ALA A 135 -0.90 38.53 -20.14
N ALA A 136 -2.00 37.79 -20.05
CA ALA A 136 -2.18 36.74 -19.04
C ALA A 136 -1.58 35.42 -19.53
N VAL A 137 -0.63 34.87 -18.78
CA VAL A 137 0.14 33.68 -19.11
C VAL A 137 -0.14 32.59 -18.08
N LYS A 138 -0.51 31.38 -18.50
CA LYS A 138 -0.67 30.25 -17.57
C LYS A 138 0.70 29.66 -17.22
N ILE A 139 1.06 29.69 -15.94
CA ILE A 139 2.30 29.13 -15.43
C ILE A 139 1.98 27.99 -14.46
N ASP A 140 2.73 26.89 -14.59
CA ASP A 140 2.68 25.76 -13.66
C ASP A 140 4.11 25.23 -13.41
N ASN A 141 4.76 25.83 -12.42
CA ASN A 141 6.14 25.52 -12.04
C ASN A 141 6.26 24.32 -11.09
N ARG A 142 5.16 23.59 -10.84
CA ARG A 142 5.19 22.37 -10.02
C ARG A 142 6.02 21.30 -10.70
N GLU A 143 6.83 20.62 -9.89
CA GLU A 143 7.62 19.48 -10.35
C GLU A 143 6.72 18.26 -10.61
N VAL A 144 7.06 17.49 -11.63
CA VAL A 144 6.25 16.35 -12.08
C VAL A 144 6.65 15.08 -11.32
N LYS A 145 5.66 14.32 -10.83
CA LYS A 145 5.84 13.01 -10.21
C LYS A 145 5.22 11.91 -11.06
N GLU A 146 6.01 10.85 -11.25
CA GLU A 146 5.59 9.67 -11.98
C GLU A 146 4.76 8.73 -11.07
N PRO A 147 3.55 8.32 -11.49
CA PRO A 147 2.74 7.38 -10.71
C PRO A 147 3.50 6.07 -10.40
N LEU A 148 4.30 5.56 -11.33
CA LEU A 148 5.05 4.32 -11.14
C LEU A 148 6.16 4.44 -10.09
N GLU A 149 6.73 5.63 -9.89
CA GLU A 149 7.71 5.84 -8.82
C GLU A 149 7.03 5.86 -7.46
N VAL A 150 5.86 6.49 -7.36
CA VAL A 150 5.10 6.54 -6.12
C VAL A 150 4.51 5.17 -5.77
N SER A 151 4.09 4.35 -6.74
CA SER A 151 3.59 3.00 -6.42
C SER A 151 4.63 2.11 -5.74
N LYS A 152 5.93 2.32 -6.02
CA LYS A 152 7.01 1.53 -5.42
C LYS A 152 7.22 1.79 -3.93
N ILE A 153 6.67 2.86 -3.35
CA ILE A 153 6.77 3.08 -1.90
C ILE A 153 6.09 1.95 -1.11
N PHE A 154 5.10 1.29 -1.73
CA PHE A 154 4.35 0.19 -1.14
C PHE A 154 5.06 -1.16 -1.26
N ASP A 155 6.14 -1.28 -2.04
CA ASP A 155 6.88 -2.55 -2.25
C ASP A 155 7.43 -3.12 -0.93
N SER A 156 7.75 -2.26 0.03
CA SER A 156 8.21 -2.65 1.38
C SER A 156 7.17 -3.46 2.19
N LEU A 157 5.89 -3.40 1.79
CA LEU A 157 4.81 -4.14 2.42
C LEU A 157 4.71 -5.60 1.90
N TYR A 158 5.45 -5.93 0.83
CA TYR A 158 5.44 -7.24 0.13
C TYR A 158 6.57 -8.18 0.49
N THR A 159 7.45 -7.77 1.38
CA THR A 159 8.72 -8.45 1.58
C THR A 159 8.56 -9.85 2.16
N GLU A 160 9.46 -10.75 1.78
CA GLU A 160 9.64 -12.01 2.50
C GLU A 160 10.27 -11.74 3.87
N VAL A 161 9.73 -12.40 4.89
CA VAL A 161 10.32 -12.46 6.22
C VAL A 161 11.32 -13.62 6.20
N PRO A 162 12.62 -13.36 6.46
CA PRO A 162 13.63 -14.40 6.44
C PRO A 162 13.39 -15.41 7.58
N ALA A 163 13.96 -16.61 7.42
CA ALA A 163 13.93 -17.61 8.48
C ALA A 163 14.67 -17.10 9.72
N THR A 164 14.16 -17.50 10.89
CA THR A 164 14.76 -17.27 12.21
C THR A 164 14.96 -18.63 12.89
N ASP A 165 15.52 -18.65 14.10
CA ASP A 165 15.67 -19.90 14.87
C ASP A 165 14.31 -20.59 15.14
N ASP A 166 13.22 -19.81 15.22
CA ASP A 166 11.89 -20.29 15.60
C ASP A 166 10.88 -20.37 14.45
N LYS A 167 11.14 -19.72 13.30
CA LYS A 167 10.21 -19.65 12.16
C LYS A 167 10.90 -19.87 10.83
N VAL A 168 10.24 -20.60 9.94
CA VAL A 168 10.68 -20.70 8.53
C VAL A 168 10.45 -19.39 7.78
N ALA A 169 11.17 -19.20 6.66
CA ALA A 169 10.95 -18.07 5.79
C ALA A 169 9.52 -18.10 5.22
N HIS A 170 8.87 -16.93 5.18
CA HIS A 170 7.48 -16.81 4.74
C HIS A 170 7.20 -15.41 4.19
N LYS A 171 6.09 -15.25 3.45
CA LYS A 171 5.65 -13.92 3.00
C LYS A 171 5.16 -13.11 4.19
N ARG A 172 5.51 -11.81 4.26
CA ARG A 172 4.88 -10.89 5.22
C ARG A 172 3.37 -10.92 5.02
N TYR A 173 2.64 -10.98 6.13
CA TYR A 173 1.18 -10.90 6.15
C TYR A 173 0.72 -10.02 7.30
N PHE A 174 -0.51 -9.55 7.23
CA PHE A 174 -1.17 -8.80 8.29
C PHE A 174 -2.20 -9.67 8.99
N TYR A 175 -2.26 -9.58 10.31
CA TYR A 175 -3.21 -10.36 11.12
C TYR A 175 -4.67 -9.99 10.87
N ASP A 176 -4.94 -8.77 10.42
CA ASP A 176 -6.28 -8.31 10.08
C ASP A 176 -6.22 -7.12 9.12
N LEU A 177 -7.38 -6.76 8.56
CA LEU A 177 -7.53 -5.64 7.62
C LEU A 177 -7.22 -4.28 8.25
N HIS A 178 -7.50 -4.11 9.55
CA HIS A 178 -7.28 -2.86 10.24
C HIS A 178 -5.78 -2.57 10.36
N LYS A 179 -4.99 -3.55 10.79
CA LYS A 179 -3.52 -3.47 10.84
C LYS A 179 -2.93 -3.24 9.46
N ALA A 180 -3.42 -3.94 8.42
CA ALA A 180 -2.99 -3.67 7.05
C ALA A 180 -3.26 -2.21 6.65
N THR A 181 -4.47 -1.72 6.92
CA THR A 181 -4.88 -0.34 6.61
C THR A 181 -4.02 0.70 7.35
N VAL A 182 -3.76 0.48 8.64
CA VAL A 182 -2.93 1.38 9.45
C VAL A 182 -1.49 1.42 8.94
N GLU A 183 -0.90 0.28 8.58
CA GLU A 183 0.46 0.22 8.02
C GLU A 183 0.55 0.95 6.68
N ILE A 184 -0.46 0.78 5.82
CA ILE A 184 -0.55 1.51 4.55
C ILE A 184 -0.59 3.02 4.82
N LEU A 185 -1.48 3.49 5.69
CA LEU A 185 -1.62 4.92 6.01
C LEU A 185 -0.33 5.51 6.61
N ASN A 186 0.43 4.71 7.36
CA ASN A 186 1.70 5.11 7.98
C ASN A 186 2.92 4.99 7.04
N THR A 187 2.73 4.57 5.79
CA THR A 187 3.83 4.46 4.83
C THR A 187 4.42 5.85 4.55
N ASN A 188 5.71 6.02 4.84
CA ASN A 188 6.38 7.31 4.72
C ASN A 188 6.50 7.73 3.25
N PHE A 189 5.92 8.88 2.91
CA PHE A 189 5.97 9.46 1.58
C PHE A 189 6.34 10.96 1.71
N GLN A 190 7.51 11.35 1.23
CA GLN A 190 8.02 12.71 1.43
C GLN A 190 7.29 13.76 0.57
N ASP A 191 6.84 13.36 -0.63
CA ASP A 191 6.29 14.27 -1.65
C ASP A 191 4.77 14.49 -1.50
N GLY A 192 4.13 13.82 -0.53
CA GLY A 192 2.69 13.82 -0.38
C GLY A 192 2.24 13.08 0.87
N GLU A 193 0.98 12.67 0.87
CA GLU A 193 0.33 11.97 1.98
C GLU A 193 -0.63 10.93 1.43
N ILE A 194 -0.75 9.81 2.14
CA ILE A 194 -1.77 8.80 1.86
C ILE A 194 -3.01 9.23 2.65
N ILE A 195 -4.04 9.66 1.94
CA ILE A 195 -5.20 10.30 2.56
C ILE A 195 -6.35 9.32 2.83
N ASN A 196 -6.37 8.20 2.11
CA ASN A 196 -7.43 7.21 2.23
C ASN A 196 -7.01 5.83 1.69
N VAL A 197 -7.60 4.78 2.26
CA VAL A 197 -7.37 3.38 1.93
C VAL A 197 -8.71 2.66 1.93
N LYS A 198 -9.02 1.95 0.85
CA LYS A 198 -10.26 1.19 0.68
C LYS A 198 -9.94 -0.20 0.17
N LEU A 199 -10.83 -1.16 0.46
CA LEU A 199 -10.82 -2.44 -0.23
C LEU A 199 -11.34 -2.24 -1.65
N LYS A 200 -10.67 -2.87 -2.62
CA LYS A 200 -11.14 -2.87 -4.00
C LYS A 200 -12.40 -3.71 -4.15
N ASP A 201 -12.34 -4.91 -3.60
CA ASP A 201 -13.40 -5.90 -3.68
C ASP A 201 -13.92 -6.21 -2.27
N PRO A 202 -15.24 -6.36 -2.09
CA PRO A 202 -15.77 -6.89 -0.85
C PRO A 202 -15.22 -8.31 -0.67
N LEU A 203 -14.76 -8.60 0.55
CA LEU A 203 -14.35 -9.95 0.90
C LEU A 203 -15.55 -10.88 0.73
N LYS A 204 -15.30 -12.10 0.26
CA LYS A 204 -16.32 -13.16 0.29
C LYS A 204 -16.75 -13.34 1.75
N ASP A 205 -17.97 -13.84 1.99
CA ASP A 205 -18.53 -14.19 3.31
C ASP A 205 -17.74 -15.36 3.99
N SER A 206 -16.42 -15.25 4.05
CA SER A 206 -15.54 -16.12 4.82
C SER A 206 -15.40 -15.52 6.21
N THR A 207 -15.64 -16.34 7.23
CA THR A 207 -15.46 -15.96 8.63
C THR A 207 -13.98 -15.68 8.98
N PHE A 208 -13.04 -16.12 8.13
CA PHE A 208 -11.59 -15.92 8.27
C PHE A 208 -10.94 -15.59 6.92
N ILE A 209 -10.04 -14.61 6.90
CA ILE A 209 -9.30 -14.20 5.71
C ILE A 209 -7.91 -14.86 5.73
N ASN A 210 -7.60 -15.66 4.71
CA ASN A 210 -6.26 -16.18 4.45
C ASN A 210 -5.93 -16.03 2.96
N GLU A 211 -5.93 -14.81 2.45
CA GLU A 211 -5.79 -14.53 1.02
C GLU A 211 -5.06 -13.21 0.76
N GLU A 212 -4.69 -13.00 -0.50
CA GLU A 212 -4.21 -11.70 -0.96
C GLU A 212 -5.41 -10.78 -1.17
N VAL A 213 -5.45 -9.68 -0.42
CA VAL A 213 -6.54 -8.71 -0.41
C VAL A 213 -6.11 -7.48 -1.20
N SER A 214 -6.93 -7.07 -2.17
CA SER A 214 -6.69 -5.90 -3.00
C SER A 214 -7.11 -4.60 -2.28
N PHE A 215 -6.18 -3.67 -2.14
CA PHE A 215 -6.40 -2.33 -1.60
C PHE A 215 -6.31 -1.30 -2.72
N VAL A 216 -7.13 -0.26 -2.61
CA VAL A 216 -7.05 0.98 -3.38
C VAL A 216 -6.67 2.09 -2.41
N VAL A 217 -5.59 2.80 -2.73
CA VAL A 217 -5.12 3.93 -1.92
C VAL A 217 -5.23 5.22 -2.70
N GLU A 218 -5.62 6.28 -2.02
CA GLU A 218 -5.65 7.64 -2.56
C GLU A 218 -4.45 8.40 -1.97
N VAL A 219 -3.59 8.89 -2.86
CA VAL A 219 -2.37 9.62 -2.51
C VAL A 219 -2.50 11.04 -3.00
N MET A 220 -2.33 12.00 -2.09
CA MET A 220 -2.33 13.43 -2.37
C MET A 220 -0.90 13.96 -2.38
N LEU A 221 -0.51 14.63 -3.46
CA LEU A 221 0.78 15.33 -3.52
C LEU A 221 0.74 16.66 -2.75
N LYS A 222 1.88 17.04 -2.17
CA LYS A 222 2.10 18.40 -1.67
C LYS A 222 2.07 19.40 -2.83
N LYS A 223 1.80 20.67 -2.51
CA LYS A 223 1.61 21.76 -3.50
C LYS A 223 2.73 21.91 -4.52
N LYS A 224 3.98 21.61 -4.13
CA LYS A 224 5.17 21.66 -5.01
C LYS A 224 5.10 20.69 -6.19
N TRP A 225 4.33 19.62 -6.06
CA TRP A 225 4.32 18.52 -7.02
C TRP A 225 2.99 18.42 -7.79
N LYS A 226 3.05 17.80 -8.96
CA LYS A 226 1.88 17.41 -9.76
C LYS A 226 2.08 16.04 -10.41
N TRP A 227 0.99 15.37 -10.73
CA TRP A 227 1.04 14.06 -11.39
C TRP A 227 1.35 14.18 -12.89
N ASN A 228 2.10 13.23 -13.43
CA ASN A 228 2.32 13.08 -14.87
C ASN A 228 1.15 12.39 -15.61
N ASN A 229 -0.09 12.79 -15.36
CA ASN A 229 -1.26 12.12 -15.95
C ASN A 229 -2.30 13.09 -16.53
N ASN A 230 -1.92 14.37 -16.74
CA ASN A 230 -2.80 15.43 -17.23
C ASN A 230 -4.10 15.62 -16.42
N LEU A 231 -4.23 15.01 -15.23
CA LEU A 231 -5.39 15.20 -14.38
C LEU A 231 -5.21 16.49 -13.57
N PRO A 232 -6.25 17.32 -13.44
CA PRO A 232 -6.20 18.55 -12.63
C PRO A 232 -6.13 18.26 -11.12
N SER A 233 -6.32 17.00 -10.72
CA SER A 233 -6.33 16.56 -9.32
C SER A 233 -4.91 16.39 -8.78
N SER A 234 -4.64 16.87 -7.56
CA SER A 234 -3.45 16.52 -6.77
C SER A 234 -3.52 15.10 -6.20
N ILE A 235 -4.65 14.42 -6.36
CA ILE A 235 -4.91 13.07 -5.88
C ILE A 235 -4.81 12.07 -7.03
N ASN A 236 -4.09 10.98 -6.80
CA ASN A 236 -4.04 9.83 -7.68
C ASN A 236 -4.29 8.55 -6.88
N THR A 237 -4.77 7.51 -7.56
CA THR A 237 -5.13 6.24 -6.93
C THR A 237 -4.18 5.12 -7.35
N PHE A 238 -3.77 4.31 -6.39
CA PHE A 238 -2.94 3.14 -6.62
C PHE A 238 -3.63 1.89 -6.11
N GLU A 239 -3.39 0.78 -6.79
CA GLU A 239 -3.91 -0.52 -6.39
C GLU A 239 -2.76 -1.48 -6.11
N PHE A 240 -2.87 -2.21 -5.01
CA PHE A 240 -1.90 -3.23 -4.65
C PHE A 240 -2.56 -4.27 -3.75
N LYS A 241 -2.00 -5.49 -3.69
CA LYS A 241 -2.54 -6.62 -2.91
C LYS A 241 -1.72 -6.94 -1.67
N LEU A 242 -2.25 -7.00 -0.46
CA LEU A 242 -1.48 -7.47 0.70
C LEU A 242 -2.00 -8.83 1.18
N LYS A 243 -1.10 -9.69 1.66
CA LYS A 243 -1.51 -10.94 2.29
C LYS A 243 -2.10 -10.64 3.67
N VAL A 244 -3.33 -11.08 3.89
CA VAL A 244 -3.97 -11.06 5.22
C VAL A 244 -4.16 -12.51 5.65
N ASP A 245 -3.74 -12.82 6.87
CA ASP A 245 -3.84 -14.15 7.46
C ASP A 245 -4.36 -14.03 8.89
N GLN A 246 -5.66 -14.29 9.03
CA GLN A 246 -6.42 -14.29 10.28
C GLN A 246 -6.46 -15.66 10.95
N ARG A 247 -5.71 -16.65 10.45
CA ARG A 247 -5.68 -17.98 11.06
C ARG A 247 -5.09 -17.91 12.46
N THR A 248 -5.64 -18.72 13.35
CA THR A 248 -5.12 -18.83 14.71
C THR A 248 -3.80 -19.58 14.71
N GLU A 249 -2.77 -18.99 15.30
CA GLU A 249 -1.47 -19.64 15.48
C GLU A 249 -1.53 -20.66 16.62
N VAL A 250 -1.01 -21.86 16.37
CA VAL A 250 -0.89 -22.92 17.36
C VAL A 250 0.56 -23.36 17.50
N GLN A 251 1.00 -23.57 18.75
CA GLN A 251 2.34 -24.06 19.07
C GLN A 251 2.31 -25.58 19.21
N PHE A 252 3.18 -26.25 18.45
CA PHE A 252 3.24 -27.72 18.47
C PHE A 252 3.63 -28.27 19.85
N GLU A 253 4.57 -27.62 20.55
CA GLU A 253 5.03 -28.11 21.84
C GLU A 253 3.90 -28.10 22.88
N ASN A 254 3.03 -27.08 22.89
CA ASN A 254 1.87 -27.04 23.79
C ASN A 254 0.90 -28.21 23.53
N ILE A 255 0.67 -28.55 22.26
CA ILE A 255 -0.17 -29.70 21.90
C ILE A 255 0.49 -31.01 22.34
N LYS A 256 1.79 -31.14 22.10
CA LYS A 256 2.57 -32.31 22.50
C LYS A 256 2.57 -32.49 24.02
N GLU A 257 2.78 -31.43 24.79
CA GLU A 257 2.74 -31.48 26.25
C GLU A 257 1.34 -31.83 26.80
N ASP A 258 0.26 -31.26 26.25
CA ASP A 258 -1.13 -31.60 26.68
C ASP A 258 -1.46 -33.07 26.37
N ILE A 259 -1.06 -33.58 25.19
CA ILE A 259 -1.23 -34.99 24.81
C ILE A 259 -0.42 -35.90 25.74
N LEU A 260 0.87 -35.63 25.92
CA LEU A 260 1.76 -36.47 26.71
C LEU A 260 1.39 -36.46 28.20
N SER A 261 0.89 -35.36 28.75
CA SER A 261 0.46 -35.30 30.15
C SER A 261 -0.83 -36.08 30.43
N LYS A 262 -1.80 -36.07 29.50
CA LYS A 262 -3.12 -36.72 29.69
C LYS A 262 -3.15 -38.19 29.29
N ILE A 263 -2.44 -38.54 28.22
CA ILE A 263 -2.36 -39.92 27.73
C ILE A 263 -1.18 -40.66 28.38
N SER A 264 -0.15 -39.94 28.86
CA SER A 264 1.01 -40.42 29.63
C SER A 264 1.77 -41.61 29.04
N ASN A 265 3.07 -41.41 28.79
CA ASN A 265 3.99 -42.49 28.46
C ASN A 265 4.16 -43.54 29.59
N SER A 266 3.65 -43.26 30.79
CA SER A 266 3.71 -44.15 31.96
C SER A 266 2.36 -44.74 32.35
N LYS A 267 1.27 -44.40 31.65
CA LYS A 267 -0.04 -45.00 31.87
C LYS A 267 0.04 -46.48 31.51
N LYS A 268 -0.55 -47.32 32.35
CA LYS A 268 -0.73 -48.74 32.08
C LYS A 268 -2.13 -48.94 31.53
N TYR A 269 -2.20 -49.53 30.36
CA TYR A 269 -3.46 -50.00 29.76
C TYR A 269 -3.55 -51.52 29.87
N TYR A 270 -4.75 -52.05 29.89
CA TYR A 270 -5.02 -53.48 29.97
C TYR A 270 -5.28 -54.11 28.59
N SER A 271 -5.35 -53.29 27.54
CA SER A 271 -5.40 -53.73 26.15
C SER A 271 -4.93 -52.64 25.19
N GLU A 272 -4.56 -53.02 23.98
CA GLU A 272 -4.23 -52.10 22.89
C GLU A 272 -5.44 -51.26 22.47
N SER A 273 -6.64 -51.86 22.42
CA SER A 273 -7.89 -51.14 22.16
C SER A 273 -8.13 -50.03 23.18
N GLU A 274 -7.87 -50.28 24.47
CA GLU A 274 -8.04 -49.26 25.51
C GLU A 274 -7.07 -48.09 25.34
N ALA A 275 -5.83 -48.36 24.90
CA ALA A 275 -4.86 -47.31 24.60
C ALA A 275 -5.30 -46.47 23.39
N ILE A 276 -5.75 -47.12 22.31
CA ILE A 276 -6.27 -46.47 21.11
C ILE A 276 -7.53 -45.65 21.43
N ASP A 277 -8.45 -46.21 22.23
CA ASP A 277 -9.66 -45.52 22.67
C ASP A 277 -9.34 -44.29 23.52
N ALA A 278 -8.32 -44.35 24.37
CA ALA A 278 -7.90 -43.19 25.16
C ALA A 278 -7.36 -42.06 24.27
N ILE A 279 -6.63 -42.39 23.21
CA ILE A 279 -6.13 -41.40 22.24
C ILE A 279 -7.28 -40.86 21.38
N ASN A 280 -8.16 -41.71 20.87
CA ASN A 280 -9.33 -41.30 20.08
C ASN A 280 -10.31 -40.42 20.88
N ASN A 281 -10.44 -40.67 22.19
CA ASN A 281 -11.31 -39.89 23.08
C ASN A 281 -10.64 -38.66 23.68
N TYR A 282 -9.35 -38.44 23.44
CA TYR A 282 -8.60 -37.34 24.06
C TYR A 282 -9.18 -35.97 23.74
N LYS A 283 -9.82 -35.79 22.58
CA LYS A 283 -10.54 -34.54 22.22
C LYS A 283 -11.51 -34.08 23.30
N ASN A 284 -12.11 -35.00 24.06
CA ASN A 284 -13.07 -34.69 25.12
C ASN A 284 -12.39 -34.22 26.43
N THR A 285 -11.10 -34.47 26.57
CA THR A 285 -10.31 -34.19 27.79
C THR A 285 -9.21 -33.14 27.56
N SER A 286 -8.90 -32.80 26.31
CA SER A 286 -7.92 -31.78 25.97
C SER A 286 -8.29 -30.44 26.62
N GLU A 287 -7.30 -29.63 26.95
CA GLU A 287 -7.55 -28.24 27.36
C GLU A 287 -7.50 -27.26 26.18
N ILE A 288 -7.01 -27.71 25.02
CA ILE A 288 -6.82 -26.92 23.83
C ILE A 288 -8.15 -26.85 23.06
N GLU A 289 -8.72 -25.64 22.95
CA GLU A 289 -10.01 -25.43 22.29
C GLU A 289 -10.01 -25.90 20.83
N GLN A 290 -8.91 -25.68 20.12
CA GLN A 290 -8.70 -26.10 18.72
C GLN A 290 -8.76 -27.62 18.52
N ILE A 291 -8.54 -28.42 19.58
CA ILE A 291 -8.72 -29.87 19.54
C ILE A 291 -10.19 -30.23 19.81
N LYS A 292 -10.85 -29.52 20.74
CA LYS A 292 -12.26 -29.76 21.11
C LYS A 292 -13.23 -29.47 19.97
N ASN A 293 -13.00 -28.37 19.25
CA ASN A 293 -13.83 -27.94 18.12
C ASN A 293 -13.50 -28.69 16.81
N GLY A 294 -12.48 -29.57 16.82
CA GLY A 294 -12.09 -30.38 15.67
C GLY A 294 -11.27 -29.64 14.61
N ASP A 295 -10.73 -28.46 14.92
CA ASP A 295 -9.82 -27.75 14.01
C ASP A 295 -8.42 -28.41 13.97
N ILE A 296 -8.07 -29.22 14.98
CA ILE A 296 -6.92 -30.12 15.01
C ILE A 296 -7.42 -31.56 15.03
N GLU A 297 -7.01 -32.35 14.03
CA GLU A 297 -7.27 -33.78 13.94
C GLU A 297 -6.04 -34.57 14.37
N LEU A 298 -6.25 -35.66 15.11
CA LEU A 298 -5.21 -36.57 15.55
C LEU A 298 -5.41 -37.91 14.84
N GLU A 299 -4.49 -38.26 13.94
CA GLU A 299 -4.47 -39.57 13.27
C GLU A 299 -3.44 -40.46 13.96
N ILE A 300 -3.87 -41.63 14.42
CA ILE A 300 -3.00 -42.60 15.10
C ILE A 300 -2.46 -43.58 14.05
N LYS A 301 -1.14 -43.73 14.03
CA LYS A 301 -0.44 -44.76 13.27
C LYS A 301 0.27 -45.68 14.23
N GLU A 302 -0.08 -46.96 14.21
CA GLU A 302 0.66 -47.96 14.96
C GLU A 302 2.07 -48.11 14.37
N LYS A 303 3.10 -47.92 15.21
CA LYS A 303 4.46 -48.32 14.85
C LYS A 303 4.58 -49.80 15.18
N SER A 304 4.56 -50.64 14.15
CA SER A 304 4.48 -52.08 14.33
C SER A 304 5.64 -52.67 15.16
N TYR A 305 5.25 -53.58 16.05
CA TYR A 305 5.90 -54.81 16.54
C TYR A 305 6.82 -54.80 17.79
N SER A 306 6.38 -55.57 18.79
CA SER A 306 7.18 -56.61 19.45
C SER A 306 6.26 -57.62 20.18
N GLN A 307 6.76 -58.84 20.36
CA GLN A 307 6.14 -60.11 20.81
C GLN A 307 4.96 -60.00 21.80
N ASP A 308 3.99 -60.93 21.65
CA ASP A 308 2.86 -61.20 22.58
C ASP A 308 3.36 -61.61 23.97
N TYR A 309 3.90 -60.64 24.71
CA TYR A 309 4.16 -60.77 26.13
C TYR A 309 3.02 -60.12 26.90
N PRO A 310 2.60 -60.74 28.02
CA PRO A 310 1.51 -60.21 28.82
C PRO A 310 1.86 -58.89 29.54
N LEU A 311 3.12 -58.45 29.46
CA LEU A 311 3.57 -57.10 29.78
C LEU A 311 4.48 -56.65 28.63
N SER A 312 4.05 -55.67 27.85
CA SER A 312 4.82 -55.15 26.72
C SER A 312 4.70 -53.64 26.60
N THR A 313 5.72 -53.04 26.01
CA THR A 313 5.68 -51.63 25.58
C THR A 313 5.19 -51.57 24.15
N LYS A 314 4.22 -50.71 23.88
CA LYS A 314 3.70 -50.42 22.53
C LYS A 314 3.98 -48.97 22.17
N GLU A 315 4.35 -48.75 20.91
CA GLU A 315 4.65 -47.43 20.37
C GLU A 315 3.58 -47.02 19.34
N PHE A 316 3.09 -45.80 19.50
CA PHE A 316 2.13 -45.16 18.62
C PHE A 316 2.73 -43.87 18.08
N GLU A 317 2.50 -43.57 16.81
CA GLU A 317 2.80 -42.27 16.20
C GLU A 317 1.47 -41.52 16.02
N ILE A 318 1.34 -40.39 16.71
CA ILE A 318 0.19 -39.49 16.56
C ILE A 318 0.58 -38.42 15.54
N VAL A 319 -0.08 -38.42 14.39
CA VAL A 319 0.05 -37.37 13.37
C VAL A 319 -0.98 -36.28 13.67
N VAL A 320 -0.48 -35.08 13.94
CA VAL A 320 -1.27 -33.88 14.23
C VAL A 320 -1.51 -33.13 12.92
N LYS A 321 -2.77 -33.13 12.50
CA LYS A 321 -3.26 -32.48 11.27
C LYS A 321 -4.01 -31.21 11.62
N LEU A 322 -3.68 -30.13 10.93
CA LEU A 322 -4.34 -28.84 11.13
C LEU A 322 -5.41 -28.61 10.06
N ASN A 323 -6.55 -28.04 10.46
CA ASN A 323 -7.45 -27.39 9.51
C ASN A 323 -6.80 -26.09 9.00
N SER A 324 -6.04 -26.23 7.91
CA SER A 324 -5.23 -25.16 7.32
C SER A 324 -6.01 -23.92 6.87
N GLU A 325 -7.34 -24.02 6.76
CA GLU A 325 -8.23 -22.87 6.48
C GLU A 325 -8.35 -21.93 7.69
N LYS A 326 -8.29 -22.47 8.92
CA LYS A 326 -8.58 -21.72 10.16
C LYS A 326 -7.38 -21.54 11.07
N ILE A 327 -6.44 -22.48 11.06
CA ILE A 327 -5.30 -22.49 11.97
C ILE A 327 -4.00 -22.76 11.23
N LYS A 328 -2.88 -22.39 11.86
CA LYS A 328 -1.54 -22.62 11.32
C LYS A 328 -0.52 -22.83 12.43
N TRP A 329 0.62 -23.42 12.08
CA TRP A 329 1.73 -23.53 13.02
C TRP A 329 2.36 -22.17 13.29
N SER A 330 2.71 -21.91 14.56
CA SER A 330 3.43 -20.70 14.97
C SER A 330 4.83 -20.58 14.35
N ASP A 331 5.43 -21.70 13.93
CA ASP A 331 6.73 -21.76 13.24
C ASP A 331 6.62 -21.58 11.71
N GLU A 332 5.40 -21.31 11.21
CA GLU A 332 5.06 -21.11 9.79
C GLU A 332 5.28 -22.33 8.88
N THR A 333 5.55 -23.51 9.45
CA THR A 333 5.60 -24.75 8.67
C THR A 333 4.20 -25.12 8.16
N THR A 334 4.15 -25.89 7.06
CA THR A 334 2.89 -26.36 6.46
C THR A 334 2.68 -27.86 6.60
N SER A 335 3.69 -28.59 7.06
CA SER A 335 3.64 -30.04 7.22
C SER A 335 2.93 -30.44 8.51
N ASP A 336 2.24 -31.59 8.45
CA ASP A 336 1.77 -32.29 9.63
C ASP A 336 2.94 -32.61 10.58
N LYS A 337 2.66 -32.57 11.88
CA LYS A 337 3.67 -32.84 12.92
C LYS A 337 3.37 -34.16 13.62
N LYS A 338 4.40 -34.79 14.17
CA LYS A 338 4.33 -36.15 14.69
C LYS A 338 4.74 -36.19 16.14
N ILE A 339 3.96 -36.90 16.96
CA ILE A 339 4.26 -37.16 18.36
C ILE A 339 4.43 -38.67 18.53
N ASP A 340 5.59 -39.07 19.03
CA ASP A 340 5.83 -40.45 19.42
C ASP A 340 5.33 -40.68 20.85
N LEU A 341 4.43 -41.64 21.00
CA LEU A 341 3.85 -42.06 22.26
C LEU A 341 4.26 -43.50 22.55
N SER A 342 4.78 -43.76 23.74
CA SER A 342 5.16 -45.10 24.17
C SER A 342 4.40 -45.45 25.44
N THR A 343 3.68 -46.56 25.46
CA THR A 343 2.85 -46.94 26.62
C THR A 343 3.01 -48.42 26.98
N THR A 344 2.65 -48.78 28.21
CA THR A 344 2.73 -50.15 28.70
C THR A 344 1.37 -50.82 28.63
N ILE A 345 1.30 -51.96 27.94
CA ILE A 345 0.14 -52.86 27.94
C ILE A 345 0.40 -54.01 28.93
N ASP A 346 -0.45 -54.13 29.95
CA ASP A 346 -0.38 -55.18 30.97
C ASP A 346 -1.65 -56.04 30.92
N THR A 347 -1.60 -57.15 30.17
CA THR A 347 -2.72 -58.09 30.04
C THR A 347 -2.75 -59.13 31.15
N ARG A 348 -1.83 -59.06 32.13
CA ARG A 348 -1.77 -60.03 33.23
C ARG A 348 -3.00 -59.91 34.13
N GLN A 349 -3.66 -61.03 34.38
CA GLN A 349 -4.76 -61.07 35.34
C GLN A 349 -4.25 -61.17 36.78
N VAL A 350 -4.79 -60.33 37.66
CA VAL A 350 -4.53 -60.43 39.11
C VAL A 350 -5.20 -61.69 39.66
N VAL A 351 -4.42 -62.72 39.97
CA VAL A 351 -4.92 -63.92 40.64
C VAL A 351 -5.20 -63.60 42.11
N LYS A 352 -6.47 -63.37 42.46
CA LYS A 352 -6.88 -63.19 43.87
C LYS A 352 -6.53 -64.44 44.70
N ASN A 353 -5.82 -64.25 45.80
CA ASN A 353 -5.25 -65.27 46.70
C ASN A 353 -6.25 -66.37 47.16
N LYS A 354 -7.56 -66.07 47.16
CA LYS A 354 -8.65 -67.03 47.46
C LYS A 354 -8.77 -68.17 46.43
N LYS A 355 -8.47 -67.93 45.15
CA LYS A 355 -8.46 -68.98 44.10
C LYS A 355 -7.23 -69.89 44.22
N LEU A 356 -6.06 -69.33 44.52
CA LEU A 356 -4.82 -70.09 44.77
C LEU A 356 -4.96 -71.07 45.94
N LYS A 357 -5.55 -70.65 47.07
CA LYS A 357 -5.84 -71.56 48.20
C LYS A 357 -6.73 -72.74 47.80
N LYS A 358 -7.67 -72.56 46.86
CA LYS A 358 -8.53 -73.65 46.37
C LYS A 358 -7.73 -74.66 45.53
N TYR A 359 -6.84 -74.19 44.65
CA TYR A 359 -5.93 -75.04 43.88
C TYR A 359 -4.93 -75.78 44.77
N TYR A 360 -4.30 -75.10 45.73
CA TYR A 360 -3.40 -75.74 46.70
C TYR A 360 -4.12 -76.80 47.54
N LYS A 361 -5.37 -76.54 47.95
CA LYS A 361 -6.17 -77.50 48.72
C LYS A 361 -6.52 -78.74 47.88
N ILE A 362 -6.86 -78.56 46.61
CA ILE A 362 -7.11 -79.68 45.68
C ILE A 362 -5.82 -80.49 45.44
N LEU A 363 -4.69 -79.83 45.19
CA LEU A 363 -3.39 -80.49 45.01
C LEU A 363 -2.94 -81.24 46.27
N SER A 364 -3.16 -80.67 47.46
CA SER A 364 -2.87 -81.38 48.72
C SER A 364 -3.76 -82.60 48.92
N THR A 365 -5.04 -82.53 48.55
CA THR A 365 -5.97 -83.67 48.66
C THR A 365 -5.62 -84.77 47.65
N ILE A 366 -5.22 -84.42 46.42
CA ILE A 366 -4.77 -85.38 45.41
C ILE A 366 -3.47 -86.08 45.87
N LYS A 367 -2.53 -85.34 46.44
CA LYS A 367 -1.26 -85.91 46.95
C LYS A 367 -1.49 -86.88 48.11
N ILE A 368 -2.45 -86.59 49.00
CA ILE A 368 -2.82 -87.48 50.11
C ILE A 368 -3.50 -88.76 49.58
N ASN A 369 -4.41 -88.65 48.61
CA ASN A 369 -5.09 -89.81 48.02
C ASN A 369 -4.16 -90.70 47.17
N LEU A 370 -3.11 -90.14 46.57
CA LEU A 370 -2.07 -90.91 45.87
C LEU A 370 -1.16 -91.66 46.85
N ILE A 371 -0.82 -91.06 47.99
CA ILE A 371 -0.03 -91.73 49.04
C ILE A 371 -0.85 -92.86 49.71
N GLN A 372 -2.16 -92.66 49.93
CA GLN A 372 -3.06 -93.69 50.49
C GLN A 372 -3.41 -94.84 49.53
N LYS A 373 -3.10 -94.72 48.23
CA LYS A 373 -3.25 -95.81 47.26
C LYS A 373 -1.98 -96.63 47.06
N VAL A 374 -0.84 -96.20 47.61
CA VAL A 374 0.49 -96.81 47.45
C VAL A 374 1.00 -97.45 48.76
N ILE A 375 0.29 -97.23 49.87
CA ILE A 375 0.41 -97.96 51.14
C ILE A 375 -0.80 -98.86 51.27
#